data_AF-A0A7S1NN90-F1
#
_entry.id   AF-A0A7S1NN90-F1
#
_cell.length_a   1.000
_cell.length_b   1.000
_cell.length_c   1.000
_cell.angle_alpha   90.00
_cell.angle_beta   90.00
_cell.angle_gamma   90.00
#
_symmetry.space_group_name_H-M   'P 1'
#
loop_
_entity.id
_entity.type
_entity.pdbx_description
1 polymer ?
#
loop_
_entity_poly.entity_id
_entity_poly.type
_entity_poly.pdbx_seq_one_letter_code
_entity_poly.pdbx_strand_id
1 'polypeptide(L)'
;GDRGGDGATDEDKLTLREGIEINKSLLALKECFRALDAPRGTQQRIPFRDSKLTEVLRPSFTGSDNRQYQTVMIATIAPAVTDMDHTLNTLRYANLVKQL
;
A
#
# COMPACT_ATOMS: atom_id res chain seq x y z
N GLY A 1 24.46 20.37 -31.42
CA GLY A 1 23.66 21.43 -30.80
C GLY A 1 22.66 20.79 -29.88
N ASP A 2 22.89 20.99 -28.59
CA ASP A 2 22.03 20.90 -27.40
C ASP A 2 20.85 19.91 -27.28
N ARG A 3 20.84 19.25 -26.12
CA ARG A 3 19.83 18.29 -25.63
C ARG A 3 18.65 19.07 -25.05
N GLY A 4 17.47 18.98 -25.66
CA GLY A 4 16.23 19.54 -25.11
C GLY A 4 15.79 18.77 -23.87
N GLY A 5 15.99 19.38 -22.69
CA GLY A 5 15.74 18.79 -21.38
C GLY A 5 14.26 18.70 -21.00
N ASP A 6 13.98 17.70 -20.15
CA ASP A 6 12.72 17.38 -19.48
C ASP A 6 11.91 18.60 -19.03
N GLY A 7 10.72 18.76 -19.60
CA GLY A 7 9.70 19.72 -19.19
C GLY A 7 8.60 19.06 -18.35
N ALA A 8 8.94 18.35 -17.27
CA ALA A 8 7.93 17.90 -16.31
C ALA A 8 7.38 19.12 -15.56
N THR A 9 6.08 19.37 -15.65
CA THR A 9 5.43 20.48 -14.95
C THR A 9 5.52 20.25 -13.43
N ASP A 10 5.40 21.32 -12.63
CA ASP A 10 5.42 21.15 -11.17
C ASP A 10 4.21 20.33 -10.68
N GLU A 11 3.09 20.34 -11.42
CA GLU A 11 1.93 19.46 -11.18
C GLU A 11 2.26 17.98 -11.41
N ASP A 12 3.02 17.66 -12.47
CA ASP A 12 3.48 16.28 -12.73
C ASP A 12 4.39 15.78 -11.60
N LYS A 13 5.26 16.65 -11.08
CA LYS A 13 6.16 16.30 -9.96
C LYS A 13 5.40 16.10 -8.66
N LEU A 14 4.36 16.90 -8.41
CA LEU A 14 3.49 16.74 -7.24
C LEU A 14 2.71 15.43 -7.31
N THR A 15 2.08 15.16 -8.45
CA THR A 15 1.33 13.92 -8.72
C THR A 15 2.22 12.70 -8.57
N LEU A 16 3.45 12.75 -9.07
CA LEU A 16 4.43 11.67 -8.91
C LEU A 16 4.80 11.45 -7.45
N ARG A 17 5.06 12.52 -6.68
CA ARG A 17 5.39 12.42 -5.24
C ARG A 17 4.23 11.86 -4.43
N GLU A 18 3.02 12.28 -4.73
CA GLU A 18 1.81 11.74 -4.11
C GLU A 18 1.67 10.24 -4.41
N GLY A 19 1.82 9.85 -5.67
CA GLY A 19 1.81 8.44 -6.07
C GLY A 19 2.88 7.60 -5.36
N ILE A 20 4.08 8.15 -5.16
CA ILE A 20 5.16 7.48 -4.41
C ILE A 20 4.76 7.27 -2.94
N GLU A 21 4.26 8.29 -2.25
CA GLU A 21 3.90 8.18 -0.82
C GLU A 21 2.65 7.31 -0.58
N ILE A 22 1.69 7.32 -1.52
CA ILE A 22 0.56 6.38 -1.52
C ILE A 22 1.08 4.96 -1.65
N ASN A 23 1.90 4.66 -2.66
CA ASN A 23 2.44 3.33 -2.90
C ASN A 23 3.31 2.83 -1.74
N LYS A 24 4.06 3.72 -1.09
CA LYS A 24 4.84 3.41 0.11
C LYS A 24 3.96 3.02 1.29
N SER A 25 2.89 3.78 1.55
CA SER A 25 1.94 3.46 2.61
C SER A 25 1.23 2.13 2.38
N LEU A 26 0.86 1.87 1.11
CA LEU A 26 0.30 0.60 0.68
C LEU A 26 1.30 -0.56 0.85
N LEU A 27 2.52 -0.42 0.38
CA LEU A 27 3.55 -1.45 0.52
C LEU A 27 3.83 -1.78 1.99
N ALA A 28 3.98 -0.78 2.85
CA ALA A 28 4.17 -0.97 4.28
C ALA A 28 3.01 -1.76 4.91
N LEU A 29 1.77 -1.45 4.50
CA LEU A 29 0.57 -2.16 4.98
C LEU A 29 0.59 -3.64 4.56
N LYS A 30 0.93 -3.92 3.29
CA LYS A 30 1.08 -5.29 2.77
C LYS A 30 2.14 -6.08 3.54
N GLU A 31 3.30 -5.49 3.82
CA GLU A 31 4.36 -6.14 4.59
C GLU A 31 3.97 -6.37 6.05
N CYS A 32 3.17 -5.46 6.64
CA CYS A 32 2.60 -5.68 7.96
C CYS A 32 1.68 -6.89 7.99
N PHE A 33 0.79 -7.06 7.00
CA PHE A 33 -0.10 -8.22 6.91
C PHE A 33 0.65 -9.52 6.71
N ARG A 34 1.65 -9.54 5.82
CA ARG A 34 2.49 -10.73 5.60
C ARG A 34 3.18 -11.19 6.88
N ALA A 35 3.70 -10.25 7.66
CA ALA A 35 4.36 -10.57 8.93
C ALA A 35 3.37 -10.99 10.04
N LEU A 36 2.13 -10.51 9.97
CA LEU A 36 1.04 -10.85 10.88
C LEU A 36 0.47 -12.25 10.60
N ASP A 37 0.41 -12.67 9.35
CA ASP A 37 -0.07 -14.00 8.93
C ASP A 37 1.01 -15.10 8.99
N ALA A 38 2.27 -14.72 9.24
CA ALA A 38 3.36 -15.67 9.39
C ALA A 38 3.05 -16.73 10.48
N PRO A 39 3.48 -18.00 10.30
CA PRO A 39 3.21 -19.07 11.24
C PRO A 39 3.58 -18.70 12.68
N ARG A 40 2.73 -19.11 13.65
CA ARG A 40 3.00 -18.87 15.07
C ARG A 40 4.35 -19.49 15.45
N GLY A 41 5.23 -18.69 16.04
CA GLY A 41 6.60 -19.09 16.39
C GLY A 41 7.69 -18.48 15.51
N THR A 42 7.32 -17.89 14.36
CA THR A 42 8.24 -17.07 13.57
C THR A 42 8.41 -15.70 14.25
N GLN A 43 9.59 -15.42 14.80
CA GLN A 43 9.93 -14.12 15.38
C GLN A 43 10.17 -13.08 14.26
N GLN A 44 9.11 -12.72 13.53
CA GLN A 44 9.19 -11.72 12.48
C GLN A 44 8.80 -10.34 13.02
N ARG A 45 9.69 -9.36 12.89
CA ARG A 45 9.40 -7.98 13.23
C ARG A 45 8.39 -7.42 12.23
N ILE A 46 7.24 -6.98 12.72
CA ILE A 46 6.21 -6.33 11.88
C ILE A 46 6.64 -4.86 11.60
N PRO A 47 6.72 -4.43 10.33
CA PRO A 47 7.28 -3.13 9.93
C PRO A 47 6.28 -1.96 10.07
N PHE A 48 5.64 -1.80 11.23
CA PHE A 48 4.67 -0.72 11.44
C PHE A 48 5.24 0.70 11.27
N ARG A 49 6.58 0.85 11.27
CA ARG A 49 7.25 2.16 11.15
C ARG A 49 7.53 2.58 9.71
N ASP A 50 7.25 1.74 8.73
CA ASP A 50 7.61 2.00 7.33
C ASP A 50 6.66 3.03 6.68
N SER A 51 5.48 3.25 7.25
CA SER A 51 4.60 4.35 6.91
C SER A 51 3.89 4.94 8.13
N LYS A 52 3.46 6.20 8.03
CA LYS A 52 2.69 6.84 9.10
C LYS A 52 1.34 6.14 9.31
N LEU A 53 0.74 5.63 8.23
CA LEU A 53 -0.51 4.89 8.26
C LEU A 53 -0.38 3.60 9.09
N THR A 54 0.65 2.79 8.83
CA THR A 54 0.89 1.55 9.59
C THR A 54 1.26 1.79 11.04
N GLU A 55 1.87 2.94 11.35
CA GLU A 55 2.23 3.30 12.74
C GLU A 55 0.98 3.60 13.57
N VAL A 56 0.03 4.35 12.99
CA VAL A 56 -1.24 4.68 13.62
C VAL A 56 -2.13 3.44 13.77
N LEU A 57 -2.13 2.55 12.78
CA LEU A 57 -2.95 1.33 12.80
C LEU A 57 -2.36 0.20 13.66
N ARG A 58 -1.11 0.32 14.12
CA ARG A 58 -0.44 -0.71 14.93
C ARG A 58 -1.32 -1.27 16.07
N PRO A 59 -1.98 -0.45 16.91
CA PRO A 59 -2.80 -0.97 18.01
C PRO A 59 -3.99 -1.81 17.53
N SER A 60 -4.51 -1.54 16.33
CA SER A 60 -5.60 -2.30 15.71
C SER A 60 -5.19 -3.71 15.30
N PHE A 61 -3.90 -3.94 15.05
CA PHE A 61 -3.35 -5.23 14.66
C PHE A 61 -2.71 -6.00 15.82
N THR A 62 -2.27 -5.30 16.87
CA THR A 62 -1.55 -5.88 18.01
C THR A 62 -2.36 -5.90 19.31
N GLY A 63 -3.67 -5.60 19.26
CA GLY A 63 -4.55 -5.45 20.44
C GLY A 63 -5.21 -6.75 20.93
N SER A 64 -4.99 -7.04 22.23
CA SER A 64 -5.54 -8.04 23.17
C SER A 64 -5.76 -9.51 22.75
N ASP A 65 -5.25 -10.40 23.61
CA ASP A 65 -5.39 -11.86 23.67
C ASP A 65 -6.51 -12.51 22.85
N ASN A 66 -6.11 -13.52 22.06
CA ASN A 66 -6.95 -14.51 21.39
C ASN A 66 -7.97 -14.01 20.35
N ARG A 67 -8.04 -12.71 20.05
CA ARG A 67 -8.91 -12.22 18.96
C ARG A 67 -8.18 -12.29 17.62
N GLN A 68 -8.71 -13.11 16.71
CA GLN A 68 -8.31 -13.08 15.31
C GLN A 68 -8.75 -11.74 14.72
N TYR A 69 -7.80 -10.90 14.31
CA TYR A 69 -8.09 -9.67 13.59
C TYR A 69 -8.63 -10.03 12.21
N GLN A 70 -9.70 -9.37 11.78
CA GLN A 70 -10.23 -9.48 10.42
C GLN A 70 -9.98 -8.16 9.72
N THR A 71 -9.17 -8.22 8.66
CA THR A 71 -8.86 -7.06 7.83
C THR A 71 -9.66 -7.18 6.54
N VAL A 72 -10.36 -6.10 6.17
CA VAL A 72 -11.06 -6.00 4.88
C VAL A 72 -10.43 -4.88 4.07
N MET A 73 -10.07 -5.18 2.83
CA MET A 73 -9.65 -4.19 1.86
C MET A 73 -10.79 -3.93 0.87
N ILE A 74 -11.16 -2.67 0.70
CA ILE A 74 -12.14 -2.23 -0.31
C ILE A 74 -11.36 -1.60 -1.46
N ALA A 75 -11.44 -2.21 -2.64
CA ALA A 75 -10.83 -1.71 -3.86
C ALA A 75 -11.86 -0.91 -4.66
N THR A 76 -11.69 0.41 -4.73
CA THR A 76 -12.54 1.29 -5.54
C THR A 76 -11.96 1.46 -6.93
N ILE A 77 -12.76 1.18 -7.95
CA ILE A 77 -12.35 1.29 -9.36
C ILE A 77 -13.28 2.24 -10.11
N ALA A 78 -12.76 2.87 -11.16
CA ALA A 78 -13.54 3.70 -12.05
C ALA A 78 -14.02 2.86 -13.25
N PRO A 79 -15.29 2.98 -13.69
CA PRO A 79 -15.81 2.24 -14.84
C PRO A 79 -15.38 2.85 -16.19
N ALA A 80 -14.76 4.03 -16.19
CA ALA A 80 -14.39 4.72 -17.41
C ALA A 80 -13.15 4.08 -18.06
N VAL A 81 -13.18 3.95 -19.40
CA VAL A 81 -12.06 3.40 -20.20
C VAL A 81 -10.80 4.27 -20.07
N THR A 82 -10.96 5.58 -19.86
CA THR A 82 -9.85 6.51 -19.62
C THR A 82 -9.06 6.18 -18.37
N ASP A 83 -9.66 5.47 -17.40
CA ASP A 83 -9.06 5.14 -16.11
C ASP A 83 -8.65 3.67 -16.02
N MET A 84 -8.57 2.97 -17.17
CA MET A 84 -8.30 1.53 -17.22
C MET A 84 -6.96 1.17 -16.56
N ASP A 85 -5.91 1.94 -16.81
CA ASP A 85 -4.57 1.69 -16.23
C ASP A 85 -4.57 1.86 -14.71
N HIS A 86 -5.23 2.91 -14.21
CA HIS A 86 -5.39 3.14 -12.77
C HIS A 86 -6.21 2.02 -12.11
N THR A 87 -7.31 1.61 -12.76
CA THR A 87 -8.15 0.50 -12.33
C THR A 87 -7.36 -0.82 -12.25
N LEU A 88 -6.57 -1.12 -13.28
CA LEU A 88 -5.73 -2.32 -13.34
C LEU A 88 -4.67 -2.33 -12.23
N ASN A 89 -4.07 -1.18 -11.93
CA ASN A 89 -3.13 -1.05 -10.81
C ASN A 89 -3.80 -1.33 -9.46
N THR A 90 -4.99 -0.77 -9.23
CA THR A 90 -5.77 -1.03 -8.00
C THR A 90 -6.13 -2.52 -7.87
N LEU A 91 -6.57 -3.17 -8.95
CA LEU A 91 -6.91 -4.60 -8.94
C LEU A 91 -5.69 -5.49 -8.71
N ARG A 92 -4.54 -5.19 -9.35
CA ARG A 92 -3.28 -5.90 -9.11
C ARG A 92 -2.89 -5.81 -7.63
N TYR A 93 -3.00 -4.63 -7.05
CA TYR A 93 -2.70 -4.42 -5.65
C TYR A 93 -3.64 -5.21 -4.72
N ALA A 94 -4.95 -5.16 -4.97
CA ALA A 94 -5.93 -5.94 -4.20
C ALA A 94 -5.68 -7.46 -4.30
N ASN A 95 -5.29 -7.96 -5.48
CA ASN A 95 -4.95 -9.37 -5.65
C ASN A 95 -3.71 -9.79 -4.84
N LEU A 96 -2.70 -8.92 -4.73
CA LEU A 96 -1.52 -9.21 -3.91
C LEU A 96 -1.87 -9.34 -2.42
N VAL A 97 -2.84 -8.56 -1.93
CA VAL A 97 -3.30 -8.64 -0.53
C VAL A 97 -4.14 -9.89 -0.29
N LYS A 98 -4.90 -10.37 -1.28
CA LYS A 98 -5.70 -11.60 -1.19
C LYS A 98 -4.84 -12.88 -1.13
N GLN A 99 -3.62 -12.84 -1.66
CA GLN A 99 -2.68 -13.98 -1.66
C GLN A 99 -1.81 -14.05 -0.39
N LEU A 100 -2.02 -13.13 0.56
CA LEU A 100 -1.52 -13.22 1.93
C LEU A 100 -2.51 -14.07 2.72
#